data_AF-A0A3M2LHS6-F1
#
_entry.id   AF-A0A3M2LHS6-F1
#
_cell.length_a   1.000
_cell.length_b   1.000
_cell.length_c   1.000
_cell.angle_alpha   90.00
_cell.angle_beta   90.00
_cell.angle_gamma   90.00
#
_symmetry.space_group_name_H-M   'P 1'
#
loop_
_entity.id
_entity.type
_entity.pdbx_description
1 polymer ?
#
loop_
_entity_poly.entity_id
_entity_poly.type
_entity_poly.pdbx_seq_one_letter_code
_entity_poly.pdbx_strand_id
1 'polypeptide(L)'
;MPPSDDIAAVLLASTEFAGDEDAAQLLSRAIDPAGHDLHRDSLPVTATTDPQTAAAILELIEHGQVPTMAAVRTQLTQNAVRAEVERIERLGRVAQRSIDEFGRILANLTAEYWDTHGEGPTRRIVLRSEPLLSLVRERIGDIEPAAVKHLWLIERAQRAGWIAYDAGPRSLCAGRRFHSSRYGNRVSLRPVSVIGTLVAGFLRDHETTHGRPARWSALAHDLRDDRGRRVFNDTADARAQQQWLRTAQWMDLRDGLPVAGQRGLRALARQGARRRPTARGPKDLAVTPITR
;
A
#
# COMPACT_ATOMS: atom_id res chain seq x y z
N MET A 1 15.28 -48.95 -26.94
CA MET A 1 15.06 -47.53 -26.59
C MET A 1 16.42 -46.89 -26.39
N PRO A 2 16.64 -45.63 -26.82
CA PRO A 2 17.85 -44.91 -26.44
C PRO A 2 17.93 -44.82 -24.90
N PRO A 3 19.14 -44.84 -24.31
CA PRO A 3 19.30 -44.70 -22.86
C PRO A 3 18.72 -43.36 -22.38
N SER A 4 18.18 -43.32 -21.16
CA SER A 4 17.52 -42.14 -20.59
C SER A 4 18.44 -40.91 -20.55
N ASP A 5 19.75 -41.13 -20.43
CA ASP A 5 20.78 -40.09 -20.48
C ASP A 5 20.87 -39.42 -21.86
N ASP A 6 20.80 -40.18 -22.96
CA ASP A 6 20.80 -39.64 -24.32
C ASP A 6 19.52 -38.83 -24.59
N ILE A 7 18.37 -39.30 -24.08
CA ILE A 7 17.10 -38.57 -24.20
C ILE A 7 17.17 -37.26 -23.42
N ALA A 8 17.67 -37.29 -22.19
CA ALA A 8 17.83 -36.09 -21.35
C ALA A 8 18.79 -35.07 -22.00
N ALA A 9 19.94 -35.51 -22.50
CA ALA A 9 20.91 -34.65 -23.17
C ALA A 9 20.32 -34.00 -24.44
N VAL A 10 19.57 -34.75 -25.25
CA VAL A 10 18.90 -34.22 -26.45
C VAL A 10 17.83 -33.19 -26.09
N LEU A 11 17.06 -33.41 -25.02
CA LEU A 11 16.03 -32.47 -24.56
C LEU A 11 16.62 -31.18 -24.00
N LEU A 12 17.80 -31.24 -23.38
CA LEU A 12 18.47 -30.06 -22.83
C LEU A 12 19.32 -29.31 -23.86
N ALA A 13 19.69 -29.94 -24.97
CA ALA A 13 20.58 -29.38 -26.00
C ALA A 13 20.10 -28.03 -26.59
N SER A 14 18.80 -27.75 -26.55
CA SER A 14 18.21 -26.47 -27.00
C SER A 14 17.90 -25.49 -25.86
N THR A 15 18.41 -25.72 -24.66
CA THR A 15 18.16 -24.89 -23.47
C THR A 15 19.49 -24.33 -22.93
N GLU A 16 19.43 -23.52 -21.87
CA GLU A 16 20.63 -23.00 -21.21
C GLU A 16 21.49 -24.08 -20.52
N PHE A 17 20.91 -25.27 -20.30
CA PHE A 17 21.60 -26.45 -19.73
C PHE A 17 22.26 -27.33 -20.79
N ALA A 18 22.46 -26.83 -22.02
CA ALA A 18 23.12 -27.60 -23.06
C ALA A 18 24.56 -27.96 -22.65
N GLY A 19 24.83 -29.27 -22.53
CA GLY A 19 26.13 -29.78 -22.08
C GLY A 19 26.34 -29.82 -20.56
N ASP A 20 25.30 -29.53 -19.76
CA ASP A 20 25.34 -29.67 -18.30
C ASP A 20 25.04 -31.12 -17.90
N GLU A 21 26.06 -31.83 -17.41
CA GLU A 21 25.97 -33.23 -17.01
C GLU A 21 25.09 -33.44 -15.77
N ASP A 22 25.10 -32.50 -14.82
CA ASP A 22 24.29 -32.57 -13.60
C ASP A 22 22.80 -32.39 -13.94
N ALA A 23 22.50 -31.42 -14.81
CA ALA A 23 21.15 -31.21 -15.33
C ALA A 23 20.63 -32.41 -16.12
N ALA A 24 21.47 -32.99 -16.99
CA ALA A 24 21.14 -34.21 -17.74
C ALA A 24 20.87 -35.39 -16.80
N GLN A 25 21.66 -35.55 -15.73
CA GLN A 25 21.45 -36.60 -14.74
C GLN A 25 20.16 -36.41 -13.93
N LEU A 26 19.83 -35.17 -13.53
CA LEU A 26 18.57 -34.86 -12.84
C LEU A 26 17.36 -35.19 -13.71
N LEU A 27 17.40 -34.85 -15.01
CA LEU A 27 16.34 -35.14 -15.95
C LEU A 27 16.26 -36.64 -16.29
N SER A 28 17.40 -37.32 -16.46
CA SER A 28 17.46 -38.77 -16.69
C SER A 28 16.83 -39.55 -15.53
N ARG A 29 17.16 -39.18 -14.28
CA ARG A 29 16.53 -39.72 -13.06
C ARG A 29 15.02 -39.48 -12.98
N ALA A 30 14.51 -38.45 -13.63
CA ALA A 30 13.08 -38.19 -13.71
C ALA A 30 12.41 -39.06 -14.79
N ILE A 31 13.05 -39.23 -15.96
CA ILE A 31 12.53 -40.00 -17.09
C ILE A 31 12.53 -41.51 -16.79
N ASP A 32 13.62 -42.03 -16.22
CA ASP A 32 13.76 -43.44 -15.81
C ASP A 32 14.16 -43.60 -14.34
N PRO A 33 13.24 -43.46 -13.39
CA PRO A 33 13.54 -43.63 -11.97
C PRO A 33 13.97 -45.07 -11.62
N ALA A 34 13.44 -46.08 -12.33
CA ALA A 34 13.74 -47.48 -12.06
C ALA A 34 15.20 -47.84 -12.41
N GLY A 35 15.76 -47.24 -13.46
CA GLY A 35 17.18 -47.33 -13.80
C GLY A 35 18.14 -46.74 -12.76
N HIS A 36 17.61 -46.03 -11.75
CA HIS A 36 18.36 -45.43 -10.65
C HIS A 36 17.93 -45.92 -9.26
N ASP A 37 17.24 -47.07 -9.17
CA ASP A 37 16.71 -47.64 -7.92
C ASP A 37 15.75 -46.70 -7.15
N LEU A 38 15.02 -45.84 -7.86
CA LEU A 38 14.05 -44.91 -7.28
C LEU A 38 12.62 -45.41 -7.48
N HIS A 39 11.90 -45.65 -6.38
CA HIS A 39 10.50 -46.09 -6.41
C HIS A 39 9.53 -44.90 -6.56
N ARG A 40 9.45 -44.32 -7.76
CA ARG A 40 8.54 -43.23 -8.11
C ARG A 40 8.10 -43.28 -9.57
N ASP A 41 7.03 -42.56 -9.89
CA ASP A 41 6.51 -42.47 -11.25
C ASP A 41 7.49 -41.74 -12.19
N SER A 42 7.67 -42.29 -13.40
CA SER A 42 8.44 -41.68 -14.48
C SER A 42 7.81 -40.38 -14.97
N LEU A 43 8.66 -39.40 -15.29
CA LEU A 43 8.29 -38.22 -16.04
C LEU A 43 8.08 -38.60 -17.52
N PRO A 44 6.86 -38.45 -18.08
CA PRO A 44 6.64 -38.73 -19.49
C PRO A 44 7.47 -37.79 -20.37
N VAL A 45 8.22 -38.32 -21.33
CA VAL A 45 9.01 -37.49 -22.27
C VAL A 45 8.11 -36.50 -23.04
N THR A 46 6.84 -36.82 -23.24
CA THR A 46 5.87 -35.90 -23.86
C THR A 46 5.61 -34.64 -23.02
N ALA A 47 5.87 -34.66 -21.71
CA ALA A 47 5.71 -33.51 -20.82
C ALA A 47 6.65 -32.35 -21.17
N THR A 48 7.78 -32.61 -21.84
CA THR A 48 8.72 -31.58 -22.29
C THR A 48 8.28 -30.87 -23.58
N THR A 49 7.19 -31.33 -24.20
CA THR A 49 6.63 -30.70 -25.41
C THR A 49 5.64 -29.57 -25.12
N ASP A 50 5.02 -29.56 -23.94
CA ASP A 50 4.19 -28.44 -23.49
C ASP A 50 5.09 -27.31 -22.96
N PRO A 51 5.02 -26.09 -23.53
CA PRO A 51 5.95 -25.01 -23.16
C PRO A 51 5.92 -24.64 -21.67
N GLN A 52 4.75 -24.69 -21.02
CA GLN A 52 4.63 -24.34 -19.60
C GLN A 52 5.26 -25.42 -18.72
N THR A 53 4.97 -26.68 -19.03
CA THR A 53 5.51 -27.84 -18.34
C THR A 53 7.02 -27.94 -18.55
N ALA A 54 7.51 -27.71 -19.75
CA ALA A 54 8.94 -27.64 -20.06
C ALA A 54 9.65 -26.55 -19.26
N ALA A 55 9.10 -25.33 -19.20
CA ALA A 55 9.66 -24.25 -18.38
C ALA A 55 9.71 -24.60 -16.89
N ALA A 56 8.67 -25.24 -16.35
CA ALA A 56 8.65 -25.70 -14.96
C ALA A 56 9.67 -26.81 -14.68
N ILE A 57 9.92 -27.70 -15.65
CA ILE A 57 10.97 -28.73 -15.56
C ILE A 57 12.35 -28.07 -15.49
N LEU A 58 12.62 -27.08 -16.34
CA LEU A 58 13.89 -26.36 -16.35
C LEU A 58 14.14 -25.57 -15.05
N GLU A 59 13.12 -24.90 -14.49
CA GLU A 59 13.23 -24.20 -13.21
C GLU A 59 13.52 -25.15 -12.04
N LEU A 60 12.97 -26.37 -12.05
CA LEU A 60 13.30 -27.39 -11.06
C LEU A 60 14.75 -27.87 -11.19
N ILE A 61 15.23 -28.05 -12.41
CA ILE A 61 16.63 -28.42 -12.70
C ILE A 61 17.58 -27.31 -12.25
N GLU A 62 17.26 -26.04 -12.52
CA GLU A 62 18.03 -24.88 -12.06
C GLU A 62 18.19 -24.86 -10.53
N HIS A 63 17.17 -25.32 -9.80
CA HIS A 63 17.19 -25.47 -8.34
C HIS A 63 17.81 -26.78 -7.84
N GLY A 64 18.40 -27.60 -8.72
CA GLY A 64 19.02 -28.88 -8.39
C GLY A 64 18.01 -29.96 -7.97
N GLN A 65 16.73 -29.80 -8.33
CA GLN A 65 15.66 -30.73 -7.98
C GLN A 65 15.36 -31.69 -9.12
N VAL A 66 15.01 -32.93 -8.78
CA VAL A 66 14.58 -33.91 -9.80
C VAL A 66 13.14 -33.61 -10.22
N PRO A 67 12.86 -33.33 -11.52
CA PRO A 67 11.55 -32.87 -11.98
C PRO A 67 10.49 -33.98 -12.04
N THR A 68 10.00 -34.43 -10.89
CA THR A 68 8.86 -35.37 -10.81
C THR A 68 7.56 -34.70 -11.24
N MET A 69 6.58 -35.45 -11.75
CA MET A 69 5.27 -34.88 -12.14
C MET A 69 4.55 -34.16 -10.98
N ALA A 70 4.73 -34.60 -9.74
CA ALA A 70 4.19 -33.91 -8.57
C ALA A 70 4.88 -32.55 -8.32
N ALA A 71 6.21 -32.52 -8.44
CA ALA A 71 6.99 -31.27 -8.33
C ALA A 71 6.65 -30.31 -9.47
N VAL A 72 6.56 -30.81 -10.70
CA VAL A 72 6.18 -30.01 -11.89
C VAL A 72 4.79 -29.40 -11.73
N ARG A 73 3.78 -30.17 -11.30
CA ARG A 73 2.43 -29.62 -11.03
C ARG A 73 2.44 -28.55 -9.94
N THR A 74 3.24 -28.75 -8.91
CA THR A 74 3.41 -27.77 -7.83
C THR A 74 4.05 -26.50 -8.37
N GLN A 75 5.13 -26.62 -9.16
CA GLN A 75 5.84 -25.51 -9.77
C GLN A 75 4.94 -24.72 -10.74
N LEU A 76 4.17 -25.40 -11.58
CA LEU A 76 3.18 -24.77 -12.46
C LEU A 76 2.17 -23.94 -11.67
N THR A 77 1.68 -24.47 -10.55
CA THR A 77 0.75 -23.76 -9.67
C THR A 77 1.42 -22.53 -9.05
N GLN A 78 2.66 -22.66 -8.56
CA GLN A 78 3.42 -21.54 -8.00
C GLN A 78 3.71 -20.46 -9.04
N ASN A 79 4.06 -20.84 -10.27
CA ASN A 79 4.31 -19.93 -11.36
C ASN A 79 3.05 -19.18 -11.78
N ALA A 80 1.90 -19.85 -11.84
CA ALA A 80 0.62 -19.21 -12.08
C ALA A 80 0.28 -18.17 -10.98
N VAL A 81 0.52 -18.52 -9.70
CA VAL A 81 0.32 -17.58 -8.59
C VAL A 81 1.28 -16.39 -8.69
N ARG A 82 2.57 -16.63 -8.97
CA ARG A 82 3.59 -15.57 -9.13
C ARG A 82 3.21 -14.62 -10.27
N ALA A 83 2.82 -15.18 -11.43
CA ALA A 83 2.40 -14.41 -12.59
C ALA A 83 1.16 -13.54 -12.28
N GLU A 84 0.17 -14.06 -11.55
CA GLU A 84 -1.02 -13.28 -11.18
C GLU A 84 -0.68 -12.18 -10.15
N VAL A 85 0.20 -12.44 -9.19
CA VAL A 85 0.70 -11.40 -8.27
C VAL A 85 1.39 -10.28 -9.05
N GLU A 86 2.31 -10.61 -9.95
CA GLU A 86 2.98 -9.62 -10.80
C GLU A 86 2.02 -8.86 -11.71
N ARG A 87 0.98 -9.53 -12.22
CA ARG A 87 -0.10 -8.89 -12.98
C ARG A 87 -0.82 -7.86 -12.11
N ILE A 88 -1.29 -8.25 -10.93
CA ILE A 88 -1.97 -7.38 -9.98
C ILE A 88 -1.08 -6.18 -9.60
N GLU A 89 0.22 -6.38 -9.36
CA GLU A 89 1.15 -5.31 -9.04
C GLU A 89 1.32 -4.32 -10.20
N ARG A 90 1.40 -4.81 -11.44
CA ARG A 90 1.41 -3.96 -12.64
C ARG A 90 0.12 -3.14 -12.74
N LEU A 91 -1.04 -3.77 -12.56
CA LEU A 91 -2.34 -3.08 -12.58
C LEU A 91 -2.44 -2.04 -11.46
N GLY A 92 -1.91 -2.34 -10.26
CA GLY A 92 -1.79 -1.39 -9.16
C GLY A 92 -0.89 -0.19 -9.48
N ARG A 93 0.18 -0.37 -10.25
CA ARG A 93 1.03 0.75 -10.74
C ARG A 93 0.27 1.64 -11.73
N VAL A 94 -0.53 1.06 -12.62
CA VAL A 94 -1.41 1.83 -13.52
C VAL A 94 -2.44 2.61 -12.71
N ALA A 95 -3.11 1.96 -11.76
CA ALA A 95 -4.07 2.61 -10.86
C ALA A 95 -3.48 3.81 -10.10
N GLN A 96 -2.19 3.75 -9.73
CA GLN A 96 -1.50 4.85 -9.06
C GLN A 96 -1.46 6.13 -9.90
N ARG A 97 -1.31 6.01 -11.21
CA ARG A 97 -1.18 7.16 -12.11
C ARG A 97 -2.51 7.92 -12.21
N SER A 98 -3.62 7.19 -12.08
CA SER A 98 -4.99 7.74 -12.09
C SER A 98 -5.56 7.91 -10.68
N ILE A 99 -4.72 7.97 -9.64
CA ILE A 99 -5.21 7.96 -8.25
C ILE A 99 -6.08 9.17 -7.91
N ASP A 100 -5.91 10.30 -8.60
CA ASP A 100 -6.74 11.48 -8.36
C ASP A 100 -8.16 11.30 -8.90
N GLU A 101 -8.34 10.60 -10.01
CA GLU A 101 -9.67 10.27 -10.55
C GLU A 101 -10.37 9.22 -9.68
N PHE A 102 -9.68 8.13 -9.36
CA PHE A 102 -10.18 7.11 -8.43
C PHE A 102 -10.52 7.71 -7.07
N GLY A 103 -9.61 8.54 -6.54
CA GLY A 103 -9.78 9.20 -5.26
C GLY A 103 -11.00 10.12 -5.24
N ARG A 104 -11.23 10.90 -6.31
CA ARG A 104 -12.41 11.75 -6.43
C ARG A 104 -13.71 10.93 -6.43
N ILE A 105 -13.79 9.84 -7.22
CA ILE A 105 -14.97 8.97 -7.24
C ILE A 105 -15.21 8.36 -5.86
N LEU A 106 -14.17 7.81 -5.23
CA LEU A 106 -14.29 7.24 -3.88
C LEU A 106 -14.76 8.28 -2.86
N ALA A 107 -14.23 9.50 -2.93
CA ALA A 107 -14.63 10.57 -2.02
C ALA A 107 -16.09 10.97 -2.23
N ASN A 108 -16.54 11.13 -3.48
CA ASN A 108 -17.94 11.44 -3.80
C ASN A 108 -18.88 10.35 -3.26
N LEU A 109 -18.61 9.08 -3.58
CA LEU A 109 -19.42 7.95 -3.11
C LEU A 109 -19.48 7.87 -1.59
N THR A 110 -18.37 8.13 -0.91
CA THR A 110 -18.36 8.15 0.56
C THR A 110 -19.16 9.32 1.12
N ALA A 111 -19.03 10.52 0.56
CA ALA A 111 -19.81 11.68 0.97
C ALA A 111 -21.32 11.46 0.78
N GLU A 112 -21.73 11.03 -0.41
CA GLU A 112 -23.15 10.72 -0.72
C GLU A 112 -23.71 9.65 0.21
N TYR A 113 -22.92 8.63 0.53
CA TYR A 113 -23.34 7.57 1.45
C TYR A 113 -23.52 8.10 2.88
N TRP A 114 -22.63 8.95 3.37
CA TRP A 114 -22.77 9.63 4.66
C TRP A 114 -24.03 10.50 4.71
N ASP A 115 -24.26 11.30 3.67
CA ASP A 115 -25.44 12.18 3.58
C ASP A 115 -26.74 11.37 3.62
N THR A 116 -26.74 10.16 3.03
CA THR A 116 -27.91 9.28 2.96
C THR A 116 -28.13 8.45 4.23
N HIS A 117 -27.06 7.95 4.86
CA HIS A 117 -27.16 6.93 5.93
C HIS A 117 -26.71 7.41 7.31
N GLY A 118 -26.06 8.57 7.42
CA GLY A 118 -25.50 9.08 8.68
C GLY A 118 -24.28 8.30 9.20
N GLU A 119 -23.74 7.38 8.40
CA GLU A 119 -22.54 6.57 8.68
C GLU A 119 -21.76 6.33 7.39
N GLY A 120 -20.51 5.87 7.49
CA GLY A 120 -19.65 5.64 6.33
C GLY A 120 -19.89 4.28 5.67
N PRO A 121 -19.66 4.15 4.35
CA PRO A 121 -19.81 2.87 3.68
C PRO A 121 -18.69 1.90 4.11
N THR A 122 -18.97 0.60 3.95
CA THR A 122 -17.91 -0.42 4.03
C THR A 122 -17.03 -0.35 2.79
N ARG A 123 -15.77 -0.82 2.90
CA ARG A 123 -14.87 -0.96 1.75
C ARG A 123 -15.52 -1.73 0.59
N ARG A 124 -16.27 -2.79 0.91
CA ARG A 124 -16.95 -3.62 -0.08
C ARG A 124 -18.03 -2.85 -0.85
N ILE A 125 -18.77 -1.96 -0.18
CA ILE A 125 -19.81 -1.14 -0.82
C ILE A 125 -19.18 -0.21 -1.86
N VAL A 126 -18.18 0.58 -1.48
CA VAL A 126 -17.55 1.54 -2.40
C VAL A 126 -16.80 0.84 -3.53
N LEU A 127 -16.10 -0.27 -3.25
CA LEU A 127 -15.32 -0.99 -4.26
C LEU A 127 -16.17 -1.72 -5.30
N ARG A 128 -17.46 -1.96 -5.00
CA ARG A 128 -18.42 -2.58 -5.92
C ARG A 128 -19.37 -1.58 -6.58
N SER A 129 -19.17 -0.29 -6.34
CA SER A 129 -20.00 0.74 -6.95
C SER A 129 -19.74 0.83 -8.46
N GLU A 130 -20.81 1.01 -9.23
CA GLU A 130 -20.70 1.06 -10.70
C GLU A 130 -19.77 2.18 -11.21
N PRO A 131 -19.80 3.42 -10.66
CA PRO A 131 -18.88 4.46 -11.10
C PRO A 131 -17.41 4.07 -10.95
N LEU A 132 -17.07 3.35 -9.87
CA LEU A 132 -15.70 2.90 -9.65
C LEU A 132 -15.33 1.74 -10.60
N LEU A 133 -16.22 0.75 -10.75
CA LEU A 133 -15.98 -0.40 -11.63
C LEU A 133 -15.84 0.02 -13.09
N SER A 134 -16.64 1.00 -13.53
CA SER A 134 -16.51 1.60 -14.86
C SER A 134 -15.15 2.28 -15.04
N LEU A 135 -14.68 3.07 -14.07
CA LEU A 135 -13.36 3.70 -14.16
C LEU A 135 -12.21 2.68 -14.13
N VAL A 136 -12.34 1.60 -13.36
CA VAL A 136 -11.37 0.49 -13.35
C VAL A 136 -11.27 -0.13 -14.74
N ARG A 137 -12.41 -0.45 -15.37
CA ARG A 137 -12.44 -0.99 -16.74
C ARG A 137 -11.79 -0.04 -17.75
N GLU A 138 -12.06 1.25 -17.65
CA GLU A 138 -11.50 2.27 -18.55
C GLU A 138 -9.98 2.45 -18.37
N ARG A 139 -9.49 2.57 -17.14
CA ARG A 139 -8.09 2.95 -16.86
C ARG A 139 -7.14 1.77 -16.75
N ILE A 140 -7.65 0.62 -16.35
CA ILE A 140 -6.83 -0.54 -15.97
C ILE A 140 -7.11 -1.73 -16.90
N GLY A 141 -8.34 -1.84 -17.43
CA GLY A 141 -8.78 -2.94 -18.26
C GLY A 141 -9.71 -3.90 -17.51
N ASP A 142 -10.03 -5.03 -18.15
CA ASP A 142 -10.97 -5.98 -17.58
C ASP A 142 -10.35 -6.76 -16.41
N ILE A 143 -11.04 -6.71 -15.27
CA ILE A 143 -10.62 -7.31 -14.01
C ILE A 143 -11.88 -7.83 -13.33
N GLU A 144 -11.80 -9.04 -12.80
CA GLU A 144 -12.89 -9.59 -12.00
C GLU A 144 -13.24 -8.63 -10.84
N PRO A 145 -14.52 -8.30 -10.60
CA PRO A 145 -14.91 -7.38 -9.54
C PRO A 145 -14.38 -7.75 -8.14
N ALA A 146 -14.19 -9.05 -7.87
CA ALA A 146 -13.62 -9.53 -6.61
C ALA A 146 -12.13 -9.19 -6.46
N ALA A 147 -11.40 -9.03 -7.57
CA ALA A 147 -9.97 -8.75 -7.60
C ALA A 147 -9.63 -7.25 -7.44
N VAL A 148 -10.60 -6.35 -7.59
CA VAL A 148 -10.41 -4.89 -7.40
C VAL A 148 -9.82 -4.54 -6.03
N LYS A 149 -10.11 -5.34 -4.99
CA LYS A 149 -9.53 -5.16 -3.65
C LYS A 149 -7.99 -5.23 -3.65
N HIS A 150 -7.40 -5.98 -4.58
CA HIS A 150 -5.95 -6.15 -4.71
C HIS A 150 -5.26 -4.98 -5.40
N LEU A 151 -6.00 -3.98 -5.90
CA LEU A 151 -5.44 -2.76 -6.45
C LEU A 151 -5.05 -1.74 -5.36
N TRP A 152 -5.46 -1.97 -4.10
CA TRP A 152 -5.18 -1.09 -2.96
C TRP A 152 -5.68 0.35 -3.16
N LEU A 153 -6.79 0.52 -3.91
CA LEU A 153 -7.33 1.84 -4.25
C LEU A 153 -7.69 2.66 -3.01
N ILE A 154 -8.25 2.01 -1.99
CA ILE A 154 -8.63 2.65 -0.72
C ILE A 154 -7.39 3.21 0.00
N GLU A 155 -6.36 2.40 0.17
CA GLU A 155 -5.13 2.78 0.85
C GLU A 155 -4.38 3.88 0.07
N ARG A 156 -4.34 3.78 -1.26
CA ARG A 156 -3.73 4.80 -2.13
C ARG A 156 -4.49 6.11 -2.07
N ALA A 157 -5.82 6.07 -2.13
CA ALA A 157 -6.68 7.26 -2.06
C ALA A 157 -6.62 7.92 -0.67
N GLN A 158 -6.51 7.12 0.40
CA GLN A 158 -6.29 7.63 1.75
C GLN A 158 -4.94 8.34 1.86
N ARG A 159 -3.86 7.74 1.33
CA ARG A 159 -2.52 8.35 1.32
C ARG A 159 -2.50 9.65 0.51
N ALA A 160 -3.21 9.68 -0.62
CA ALA A 160 -3.38 10.88 -1.42
C ALA A 160 -4.25 11.95 -0.72
N GLY A 161 -5.07 11.57 0.26
CA GLY A 161 -5.90 12.49 1.04
C GLY A 161 -7.32 12.67 0.52
N TRP A 162 -7.76 11.83 -0.41
CA TRP A 162 -9.11 11.87 -0.98
C TRP A 162 -10.16 11.30 -0.05
N ILE A 163 -9.80 10.31 0.75
CA ILE A 163 -10.66 9.65 1.73
C ILE A 163 -9.92 9.50 3.07
N ALA A 164 -10.65 9.19 4.13
CA ALA A 164 -10.09 8.76 5.42
C ALA A 164 -10.92 7.65 6.03
N TYR A 165 -10.28 6.82 6.84
CA TYR A 165 -10.90 5.80 7.66
C TYR A 165 -10.02 5.55 8.89
N ASP A 166 -10.60 4.98 9.92
CA ASP A 166 -9.92 4.46 11.11
C ASP A 166 -10.25 2.96 11.31
N ALA A 167 -9.87 2.41 12.46
CA ALA A 167 -10.13 1.01 12.78
C ALA A 167 -11.60 0.71 13.10
N GLY A 168 -12.44 1.73 13.26
CA GLY A 168 -13.86 1.59 13.51
C GLY A 168 -14.62 1.06 12.28
N PRO A 169 -15.66 0.26 12.49
CA PRO A 169 -16.55 -0.13 11.40
C PRO A 169 -17.20 1.12 10.78
N ARG A 170 -17.42 1.10 9.46
CA ARG A 170 -18.16 2.17 8.77
C ARG A 170 -17.60 3.59 8.99
N SER A 171 -16.28 3.69 9.18
CA SER A 171 -15.58 4.97 9.39
C SER A 171 -15.15 5.67 8.09
N LEU A 172 -15.33 5.04 6.94
CA LEU A 172 -14.87 5.56 5.65
C LEU A 172 -15.59 6.87 5.32
N CYS A 173 -14.85 7.96 5.16
CA CYS A 173 -15.40 9.29 4.85
C CYS A 173 -14.54 10.00 3.79
N ALA A 174 -15.10 11.07 3.23
CA ALA A 174 -14.36 11.95 2.35
C ALA A 174 -13.21 12.65 3.11
N GLY A 175 -12.08 12.78 2.45
CA GLY A 175 -10.84 13.33 3.02
C GLY A 175 -10.63 14.80 2.70
N ARG A 176 -9.51 15.34 3.20
CA ARG A 176 -9.11 16.74 2.98
C ARG A 176 -9.17 17.18 1.52
N ARG A 177 -8.60 16.39 0.58
CA ARG A 177 -8.51 16.79 -0.83
C ARG A 177 -9.89 16.99 -1.45
N PHE A 178 -10.87 16.16 -1.08
CA PHE A 178 -12.24 16.32 -1.54
C PHE A 178 -12.79 17.71 -1.17
N HIS A 179 -12.72 18.09 0.11
CA HIS A 179 -13.21 19.38 0.58
C HIS A 179 -12.41 20.57 0.02
N SER A 180 -11.07 20.45 -0.05
CA SER A 180 -10.23 21.56 -0.50
C SER A 180 -10.22 21.75 -2.02
N SER A 181 -10.59 20.73 -2.80
CA SER A 181 -10.48 20.75 -4.27
C SER A 181 -11.24 21.92 -4.91
N ARG A 182 -12.42 22.28 -4.36
CA ARG A 182 -13.24 23.40 -4.85
C ARG A 182 -12.64 24.80 -4.59
N TYR A 183 -11.69 24.91 -3.67
CA TYR A 183 -11.09 26.19 -3.28
C TYR A 183 -9.74 26.46 -3.96
N GLY A 184 -9.12 25.44 -4.55
CA GLY A 184 -7.84 25.54 -5.25
C GLY A 184 -6.78 26.27 -4.40
N ASN A 185 -6.15 27.30 -4.97
CA ASN A 185 -5.07 28.05 -4.32
C ASN A 185 -5.52 28.98 -3.18
N ARG A 186 -6.83 29.11 -2.90
CA ARG A 186 -7.34 29.93 -1.79
C ARG A 186 -7.03 29.34 -0.42
N VAL A 187 -6.80 28.03 -0.36
CA VAL A 187 -6.43 27.29 0.85
C VAL A 187 -5.10 26.58 0.66
N SER A 188 -4.51 26.16 1.78
CA SER A 188 -3.27 25.39 1.78
C SER A 188 -3.46 24.03 1.13
N LEU A 189 -2.58 23.74 0.18
CA LEU A 189 -2.47 22.46 -0.54
C LEU A 189 -1.34 21.58 0.02
N ARG A 190 -0.86 21.86 1.24
CA ARG A 190 0.17 21.05 1.91
C ARG A 190 -0.36 19.62 2.11
N PRO A 191 0.55 18.62 2.22
CA PRO A 191 0.13 17.24 2.47
C PRO A 191 -0.78 17.10 3.69
N VAL A 192 -1.69 16.14 3.65
CA VAL A 192 -2.71 15.92 4.70
C VAL A 192 -2.10 15.76 6.10
N SER A 193 -0.94 15.11 6.21
CA SER A 193 -0.23 14.96 7.49
C SER A 193 0.30 16.29 8.03
N VAL A 194 0.75 17.19 7.15
CA VAL A 194 1.21 18.54 7.53
C VAL A 194 0.02 19.37 8.01
N ILE A 195 -1.08 19.36 7.26
CA ILE A 195 -2.31 20.06 7.65
C ILE A 195 -2.83 19.56 9.00
N GLY A 196 -2.92 18.23 9.18
CA GLY A 196 -3.37 17.64 10.44
C GLY A 196 -2.48 18.00 11.63
N THR A 197 -1.17 18.11 11.41
CA THR A 197 -0.23 18.56 12.45
C THR A 197 -0.39 20.04 12.76
N LEU A 198 -0.61 20.90 11.75
CA LEU A 198 -0.90 22.33 11.95
C LEU A 198 -2.18 22.54 12.75
N VAL A 199 -3.25 21.80 12.42
CA VAL A 199 -4.52 21.83 13.17
C VAL A 199 -4.29 21.46 14.63
N ALA A 200 -3.65 20.32 14.89
CA ALA A 200 -3.39 19.87 16.25
C ALA A 200 -2.52 20.85 17.05
N GLY A 201 -1.49 21.41 16.41
CA GLY A 201 -0.61 22.41 17.03
C GLY A 201 -1.37 23.66 17.43
N PHE A 202 -2.15 24.22 16.50
CA PHE A 202 -2.99 25.38 16.77
C PHE A 202 -3.98 25.15 17.92
N LEU A 203 -4.67 24.01 17.93
CA LEU A 203 -5.66 23.72 18.97
C LEU A 203 -5.02 23.58 20.34
N ARG A 204 -3.88 22.86 20.43
CA ARG A 204 -3.12 22.73 21.68
C ARG A 204 -2.60 24.08 22.16
N ASP A 205 -1.99 24.85 21.28
CA ASP A 205 -1.37 26.13 21.63
C ASP A 205 -2.45 27.14 22.05
N HIS A 206 -3.59 27.19 21.35
CA HIS A 206 -4.73 28.01 21.74
C HIS A 206 -5.27 27.63 23.13
N GLU A 207 -5.46 26.33 23.39
CA GLU A 207 -5.93 25.86 24.69
C GLU A 207 -4.94 26.18 25.81
N THR A 208 -3.64 26.03 25.55
CA THR A 208 -2.57 26.38 26.50
C THR A 208 -2.55 27.87 26.82
N THR A 209 -2.69 28.73 25.80
CA THR A 209 -2.63 30.19 25.97
C THR A 209 -3.89 30.77 26.60
N HIS A 210 -5.07 30.25 26.27
CA HIS A 210 -6.35 30.85 26.68
C HIS A 210 -7.08 30.06 27.77
N GLY A 211 -6.56 28.91 28.18
CA GLY A 211 -7.20 28.01 29.17
C GLY A 211 -8.51 27.38 28.68
N ARG A 212 -8.81 27.44 27.37
CA ARG A 212 -10.06 26.93 26.79
C ARG A 212 -9.91 26.48 25.34
N PRO A 213 -10.74 25.52 24.86
CA PRO A 213 -10.75 25.09 23.46
C PRO A 213 -10.98 26.25 22.49
N ALA A 214 -10.38 26.14 21.29
CA ALA A 214 -10.59 27.12 20.24
C ALA A 214 -12.04 27.07 19.74
N ARG A 215 -12.59 28.23 19.34
CA ARG A 215 -13.82 28.24 18.55
C ARG A 215 -13.50 27.86 17.11
N TRP A 216 -14.49 27.29 16.42
CA TRP A 216 -14.38 26.98 15.00
C TRP A 216 -14.05 28.21 14.13
N SER A 217 -14.55 29.38 14.51
CA SER A 217 -14.23 30.63 13.83
C SER A 217 -12.74 30.97 13.94
N ALA A 218 -12.16 30.89 15.13
CA ALA A 218 -10.72 31.12 15.36
C ALA A 218 -9.88 30.10 14.57
N LEU A 219 -10.22 28.81 14.64
CA LEU A 219 -9.52 27.77 13.88
C LEU A 219 -9.53 28.05 12.36
N ALA A 220 -10.67 28.47 11.81
CA ALA A 220 -10.77 28.77 10.38
C ALA A 220 -10.03 30.04 9.97
N HIS A 221 -10.12 31.10 10.78
CA HIS A 221 -9.64 32.43 10.43
C HIS A 221 -8.18 32.65 10.79
N ASP A 222 -7.63 31.97 11.78
CA ASP A 222 -6.30 32.27 12.30
C ASP A 222 -5.27 31.23 11.86
N LEU A 223 -5.70 30.00 11.57
CA LEU A 223 -4.78 28.95 11.15
C LEU A 223 -4.23 29.20 9.74
N ARG A 224 -2.91 29.28 9.65
CA ARG A 224 -2.14 29.44 8.41
C ARG A 224 -1.07 28.35 8.29
N ASP A 225 -0.69 28.05 7.05
CA ASP A 225 0.52 27.27 6.79
C ASP A 225 1.79 28.13 6.86
N ASP A 226 2.94 27.49 6.63
CA ASP A 226 4.27 28.12 6.62
C ASP A 226 4.46 29.18 5.53
N ARG A 227 3.51 29.29 4.59
CA ARG A 227 3.50 30.30 3.52
C ARG A 227 2.41 31.35 3.73
N GLY A 228 1.81 31.40 4.92
CA GLY A 228 0.74 32.35 5.25
C GLY A 228 -0.59 32.04 4.56
N ARG A 229 -0.77 30.87 3.93
CA ARG A 229 -2.05 30.49 3.30
C ARG A 229 -3.02 29.94 4.32
N ARG A 230 -4.31 30.24 4.15
CA ARG A 230 -5.36 29.72 5.04
C ARG A 230 -5.45 28.20 4.97
N VAL A 231 -5.60 27.54 6.12
CA VAL A 231 -5.86 26.09 6.12
C VAL A 231 -7.31 25.79 5.77
N PHE A 232 -8.25 26.64 6.16
CA PHE A 232 -9.67 26.52 5.80
C PHE A 232 -10.12 27.78 5.06
N ASN A 233 -11.08 27.65 4.16
CA ASN A 233 -11.62 28.82 3.45
C ASN A 233 -12.37 29.75 4.43
N ASP A 234 -13.23 29.14 5.24
CA ASP A 234 -14.11 29.77 6.22
C ASP A 234 -14.51 28.76 7.33
N THR A 235 -15.39 29.19 8.24
CA THR A 235 -15.88 28.34 9.34
C THR A 235 -16.76 27.18 8.86
N ALA A 236 -17.51 27.36 7.78
CA ALA A 236 -18.36 26.30 7.21
C ALA A 236 -17.49 25.19 6.58
N ASP A 237 -16.41 25.56 5.90
CA ASP A 237 -15.40 24.63 5.37
C ASP A 237 -14.70 23.86 6.51
N ALA A 238 -14.28 24.55 7.57
CA ALA A 238 -13.68 23.89 8.74
C ALA A 238 -14.65 22.87 9.38
N ARG A 239 -15.94 23.22 9.48
CA ARG A 239 -17.00 22.33 9.95
C ARG A 239 -17.26 21.16 9.01
N ALA A 240 -17.31 21.39 7.70
CA ALA A 240 -17.47 20.32 6.71
C ALA A 240 -16.32 19.30 6.79
N GLN A 241 -15.12 19.78 7.12
CA GLN A 241 -13.93 18.94 7.32
C GLN A 241 -13.85 18.28 8.71
N GLN A 242 -14.81 18.53 9.61
CA GLN A 242 -14.83 17.96 10.96
C GLN A 242 -14.78 16.43 10.95
N GLN A 243 -15.57 15.80 10.07
CA GLN A 243 -15.64 14.34 9.99
C GLN A 243 -14.26 13.74 9.67
N TRP A 244 -13.63 14.22 8.60
CA TRP A 244 -12.27 13.82 8.22
C TRP A 244 -11.25 14.03 9.36
N LEU A 245 -11.26 15.21 10.00
CA LEU A 245 -10.30 15.54 11.07
C LEU A 245 -10.43 14.60 12.28
N ARG A 246 -11.66 14.21 12.63
CA ARG A 246 -11.95 13.28 13.72
C ARG A 246 -11.61 11.85 13.36
N THR A 247 -12.07 11.34 12.22
CA THR A 247 -11.74 9.99 11.73
C THR A 247 -10.23 9.81 11.59
N ALA A 248 -9.52 10.82 11.08
CA ALA A 248 -8.06 10.77 10.97
C ALA A 248 -7.34 11.05 12.31
N GLN A 249 -8.07 11.30 13.40
CA GLN A 249 -7.62 11.58 14.77
C GLN A 249 -6.69 12.80 14.92
N TRP A 250 -6.77 13.75 13.99
CA TRP A 250 -6.05 15.02 14.08
C TRP A 250 -6.68 15.97 15.09
N MET A 251 -7.98 15.85 15.28
CA MET A 251 -8.81 16.66 16.16
C MET A 251 -9.85 15.77 16.85
N ASP A 252 -10.35 16.21 18.00
CA ASP A 252 -11.57 15.70 18.60
C ASP A 252 -12.48 16.85 19.05
N LEU A 253 -13.62 16.52 19.66
CA LEU A 253 -14.55 17.49 20.21
C LEU A 253 -14.65 17.38 21.72
N ARG A 254 -14.55 18.51 22.41
CA ARG A 254 -14.91 18.66 23.82
C ARG A 254 -15.99 19.72 23.90
N ASP A 255 -17.18 19.34 24.37
CA ASP A 255 -18.36 20.23 24.44
C ASP A 255 -18.69 20.91 23.11
N GLY A 256 -18.53 20.18 21.99
CA GLY A 256 -18.77 20.67 20.63
C GLY A 256 -17.68 21.59 20.05
N LEU A 257 -16.61 21.86 20.81
CA LEU A 257 -15.47 22.67 20.39
C LEU A 257 -14.26 21.80 19.99
N PRO A 258 -13.48 22.22 18.98
CA PRO A 258 -12.33 21.48 18.51
C PRO A 258 -11.20 21.48 19.56
N VAL A 259 -10.65 20.29 19.81
CA VAL A 259 -9.45 20.06 20.62
C VAL A 259 -8.47 19.18 19.85
N ALA A 260 -7.19 19.20 20.23
CA ALA A 260 -6.18 18.40 19.56
C ALA A 260 -6.44 16.89 19.75
N GLY A 261 -6.46 16.14 18.64
CA GLY A 261 -6.70 14.69 18.67
C GLY A 261 -5.44 13.88 18.99
N GLN A 262 -5.62 12.60 19.33
CA GLN A 262 -4.53 11.69 19.73
C GLN A 262 -3.40 11.58 18.70
N ARG A 263 -3.73 11.46 17.41
CA ARG A 263 -2.72 11.42 16.35
C ARG A 263 -1.97 12.73 16.24
N GLY A 264 -2.68 13.85 16.37
CA GLY A 264 -2.11 15.19 16.40
C GLY A 264 -1.09 15.35 17.53
N LEU A 265 -1.48 15.02 18.77
CA LEU A 265 -0.60 15.08 19.94
C LEU A 265 0.66 14.22 19.76
N ARG A 266 0.51 12.99 19.24
CA ARG A 266 1.65 12.11 18.92
C ARG A 266 2.57 12.72 17.86
N ALA A 267 2.02 13.36 16.82
CA ALA A 267 2.80 14.02 15.78
C ALA A 267 3.62 15.19 16.35
N LEU A 268 3.00 16.02 17.19
CA LEU A 268 3.67 17.14 17.86
C LEU A 268 4.78 16.67 18.81
N ALA A 269 4.54 15.61 19.59
CA ALA A 269 5.55 15.03 20.47
C ALA A 269 6.79 14.54 19.68
N ARG A 270 6.58 13.89 18.53
CA ARG A 270 7.68 13.45 17.63
C ARG A 270 8.46 14.63 17.05
N GLN A 271 7.81 15.74 16.71
CA GLN A 271 8.49 16.94 16.23
C GLN A 271 9.34 17.60 17.34
N GLY A 272 8.83 17.65 18.56
CA GLY A 272 9.58 18.13 19.72
C GLY A 272 10.82 17.28 20.02
N ALA A 273 10.70 15.95 19.93
CA ALA A 273 11.83 15.04 20.09
C ALA A 273 12.92 15.22 19.02
N ARG A 274 12.55 15.44 17.76
CA ARG A 274 13.50 15.71 16.66
C ARG A 274 14.20 17.06 16.76
N ARG A 275 13.57 18.04 17.43
CA ARG A 275 14.12 19.39 17.61
C ARG A 275 15.04 19.53 18.82
N ARG A 276 15.08 18.54 19.73
CA ARG A 276 16.11 18.50 20.78
C ARG A 276 17.41 17.99 20.14
N PRO A 277 18.45 18.82 19.99
CA PRO A 277 19.78 18.27 19.78
C PRO A 277 20.07 17.41 21.01
N THR A 278 20.49 16.16 20.81
CA THR A 278 21.15 15.43 21.88
C THR A 278 22.35 16.27 22.29
N ALA A 279 22.24 16.97 23.42
CA ALA A 279 23.38 17.54 24.11
C ALA A 279 24.26 16.35 24.50
N ARG A 280 25.12 15.90 23.59
CA ARG A 280 26.37 15.24 23.97
C ARG A 280 27.12 16.32 24.71
N GLY A 281 27.06 16.27 26.04
CA GLY A 281 27.89 17.10 26.90
C GLY A 281 29.35 16.95 26.48
N PRO A 282 30.17 18.00 26.66
CA PRO A 282 31.59 17.91 26.41
C PRO A 282 32.14 16.73 27.22
N LYS A 283 32.84 15.82 26.54
CA LYS A 283 33.70 14.85 27.22
C LYS A 283 34.72 15.69 27.97
N ASP A 284 34.67 15.65 29.29
CA ASP A 284 35.77 16.11 30.13
C ASP A 284 37.04 15.42 29.64
N LEU A 285 37.90 16.22 29.02
CA LEU A 285 39.29 15.88 28.80
C LEU A 285 39.90 15.80 30.19
N ALA A 286 40.12 14.58 30.66
CA ALA A 286 40.98 14.31 31.79
C ALA A 286 42.35 14.95 31.52
N VAL A 287 42.61 16.06 32.22
CA VAL A 287 43.94 16.64 32.32
C VAL A 287 44.73 15.77 33.28
N THR A 288 45.62 14.95 32.73
CA THR A 288 46.64 14.24 33.50
C THR A 288 47.63 15.29 34.04
N PRO A 289 47.97 15.31 35.35
CA PRO A 289 49.00 16.18 35.85
C PRO A 289 50.37 15.62 35.45
N ILE A 290 51.17 16.43 34.76
CA ILE A 290 52.61 16.16 34.57
C ILE A 290 53.33 16.61 35.84
N THR A 291 53.79 15.64 36.62
CA THR A 291 54.89 15.81 37.57
C THR A 291 56.23 15.74 36.83
N ARG A 292 56.91 16.89 36.70
CA ARG A 292 58.31 17.15 37.07
C ARG A 292 58.76 18.51 36.56
#